data_AF-A0A2N2BQE1-F1
#
_entry.id   AF-A0A2N2BQE1-F1
#
_cell.length_a   1.000
_cell.length_b   1.000
_cell.length_c   1.000
_cell.angle_alpha   90.00
_cell.angle_beta   90.00
_cell.angle_gamma   90.00
#
_symmetry.space_group_name_H-M   'P 1'
#
loop_
_entity.id
_entity.type
_entity.pdbx_description
1 polymer ?
#
loop_
_entity_poly.entity_id
_entity_poly.type
_entity_poly.pdbx_seq_one_letter_code
_entity_poly.pdbx_strand_id
1 'polypeptide(L)'
;MNDLTPKERILRSLNKESIDRAPVICPGGMMNSAIVDVMNKTGHTLPDGHHDSQLMAEIANDVQENTGFENFGIPFCMTVEAA
;
A
#
# COMPACT_ATOMS: atom_id res chain seq x y z
N MET A 1 -8.71 -13.26 22.54
CA MET A 1 -7.42 -12.83 21.95
C MET A 1 -7.56 -11.35 21.68
N ASN A 2 -6.62 -10.52 22.12
CA ASN A 2 -6.64 -9.10 21.76
C ASN A 2 -6.17 -8.99 20.32
N ASP A 3 -7.01 -8.48 19.44
CA ASP A 3 -6.68 -8.33 18.02
C ASP A 3 -5.52 -7.33 17.86
N LEU A 4 -4.46 -7.75 17.17
CA LEU A 4 -3.32 -6.87 16.88
C LEU A 4 -3.74 -5.80 15.87
N THR A 5 -3.16 -4.60 15.95
CA THR A 5 -3.32 -3.63 14.86
C THR A 5 -2.59 -4.12 13.60
N PRO A 6 -2.98 -3.68 12.39
CA PRO A 6 -2.24 -3.97 11.15
C PRO A 6 -0.73 -3.70 11.26
N LYS A 7 -0.37 -2.53 11.80
CA LYS A 7 1.02 -2.13 12.04
C LYS A 7 1.75 -3.11 12.96
N GLU A 8 1.15 -3.45 14.11
CA GLU A 8 1.76 -4.35 15.08
C GLU A 8 1.95 -5.75 14.49
N ARG A 9 0.93 -6.27 13.79
CA ARG A 9 0.97 -7.59 13.14
C ARG A 9 2.09 -7.68 12.11
N ILE A 10 2.27 -6.67 11.27
CA ILE A 10 3.36 -6.63 10.28
C ILE A 10 4.72 -6.62 10.97
N LEU A 11 4.95 -5.72 11.93
CA LEU A 11 6.24 -5.59 12.61
C LEU A 11 6.63 -6.88 13.34
N ARG A 12 5.69 -7.48 14.07
CA ARG A 12 5.90 -8.77 14.73
C ARG A 12 6.18 -9.90 13.75
N SER A 13 5.44 -9.96 12.64
CA SER A 13 5.66 -10.96 11.60
C SER A 13 7.07 -10.86 11.01
N LEU A 14 7.58 -9.64 10.78
CA LEU A 14 8.94 -9.41 10.29
C LEU A 14 10.00 -9.78 11.33
N ASN A 15 9.72 -9.57 12.62
CA ASN A 15 10.60 -9.92 13.74
C ASN A 15 10.51 -11.40 14.17
N LYS A 16 9.68 -12.22 13.52
CA LYS A 16 9.41 -13.63 13.90
C LYS A 16 8.83 -13.77 15.31
N GLU A 17 8.04 -12.80 15.75
CA GLU A 17 7.32 -12.83 17.00
C GLU A 17 5.94 -13.49 16.85
N SER A 18 5.26 -13.75 17.98
CA SER A 18 3.91 -14.32 17.96
C SER A 18 2.88 -13.31 17.43
N ILE A 19 2.01 -13.78 16.53
CA ILE A 19 0.95 -13.00 15.87
C ILE A 19 -0.39 -13.73 15.95
N ASP A 20 -1.48 -12.98 15.82
CA ASP A 20 -2.86 -13.49 15.84
C ASP A 20 -3.22 -14.20 14.52
N ARG A 21 -2.74 -13.69 13.38
CA ARG A 21 -2.81 -14.30 12.04
C ARG A 21 -1.74 -13.72 11.13
N ALA A 22 -1.51 -14.33 9.97
CA ALA A 22 -0.61 -13.78 8.96
C ALA A 22 -1.12 -12.42 8.43
N PRO A 23 -0.24 -11.41 8.24
CA PRO A 23 -0.61 -10.16 7.62
C PRO A 23 -0.76 -10.30 6.09
N VAL A 24 -1.63 -9.48 5.49
CA VAL A 24 -1.83 -9.36 4.05
C VAL A 24 -1.42 -7.96 3.61
N ILE A 25 -0.35 -7.87 2.82
CA ILE A 25 0.28 -6.61 2.41
C ILE A 25 0.44 -6.53 0.89
N CYS A 26 0.55 -5.30 0.40
CA CYS A 26 0.93 -4.96 -0.96
C CYS A 26 1.97 -3.82 -0.88
N PRO A 27 3.26 -4.09 -1.08
CA PRO A 27 4.33 -3.17 -0.69
C PRO A 27 4.55 -1.99 -1.67
N GLY A 28 3.87 -1.97 -2.82
CA GLY A 28 4.14 -1.00 -3.87
C GLY A 28 5.17 -1.51 -4.89
N GLY A 29 5.84 -0.58 -5.57
CA GLY A 29 6.84 -0.87 -6.61
C GLY A 29 6.25 -1.69 -7.75
N MET A 30 6.92 -2.81 -8.09
CA MET A 30 6.42 -3.77 -9.09
C MET A 30 5.14 -4.49 -8.65
N MET A 31 4.93 -4.63 -7.33
CA MET A 31 3.76 -5.32 -6.77
C MET A 31 2.68 -4.33 -6.32
N ASN A 32 2.64 -3.11 -6.86
CA ASN A 32 1.67 -2.11 -6.45
C ASN A 32 0.24 -2.49 -6.86
N SER A 33 -0.74 -2.02 -6.09
CA SER A 33 -2.17 -2.21 -6.37
C SER A 33 -2.88 -0.92 -6.76
N ALA A 34 -2.16 0.07 -7.28
CA ALA A 34 -2.76 1.23 -7.94
C ALA A 34 -3.33 0.76 -9.30
N ILE A 35 -4.46 0.06 -9.25
CA ILE A 35 -5.12 -0.54 -10.42
C ILE A 35 -6.15 0.42 -11.03
N VAL A 36 -6.45 0.20 -12.31
CA VAL A 36 -7.38 1.03 -13.10
C VAL A 36 -8.76 1.15 -12.43
N ASP A 37 -9.25 0.10 -11.78
CA ASP A 37 -10.56 0.14 -11.10
C ASP A 37 -10.59 1.11 -9.92
N VAL A 38 -9.49 1.19 -9.15
CA VAL A 38 -9.36 2.16 -8.04
C VAL A 38 -9.30 3.57 -8.60
N MET A 39 -8.47 3.79 -9.64
CA MET A 39 -8.33 5.10 -10.30
C MET A 39 -9.65 5.61 -10.90
N ASN A 40 -10.40 4.75 -11.57
CA ASN A 40 -11.70 5.10 -12.15
C ASN A 40 -12.73 5.45 -11.07
N LYS A 41 -12.62 4.84 -9.89
CA LYS A 41 -13.53 5.07 -8.77
C LYS A 41 -13.23 6.37 -8.03
N THR A 42 -11.96 6.72 -7.84
CA THR A 42 -11.54 7.84 -6.99
C THR A 42 -11.11 9.09 -7.76
N GLY A 43 -10.76 8.94 -9.04
CA GLY A 43 -10.29 10.03 -9.89
C GLY A 43 -8.81 10.36 -9.72
N HIS A 44 -8.10 9.72 -8.78
CA HIS A 44 -6.66 9.85 -8.63
C HIS A 44 -5.94 8.89 -9.57
N THR A 45 -5.17 9.42 -10.52
CA THR A 45 -4.66 8.63 -11.65
C THR A 45 -3.14 8.68 -11.80
N LEU A 46 -2.60 7.64 -12.43
CA LEU A 46 -1.26 7.66 -13.03
C LEU A 46 -1.34 8.17 -14.48
N PRO A 47 -0.31 8.83 -15.02
CA PRO A 47 1.05 8.97 -14.47
C PRO A 47 1.24 10.09 -13.43
N ASP A 48 0.27 10.98 -13.22
CA ASP A 48 0.43 12.16 -12.36
C ASP A 48 0.86 11.78 -10.93
N GLY A 49 0.28 10.71 -10.36
CA GLY A 49 0.65 10.20 -9.03
C GLY A 49 2.07 9.64 -8.92
N HIS A 50 2.83 9.52 -10.02
CA HIS A 50 4.28 9.23 -9.96
C HIS A 50 5.11 10.47 -9.62
N HIS A 51 4.59 11.67 -9.86
CA HIS A 51 5.35 12.92 -9.80
C HIS A 51 4.80 13.92 -8.78
N ASP A 52 3.55 13.76 -8.35
CA ASP A 52 2.94 14.58 -7.30
C ASP A 52 2.83 13.79 -5.98
N SER A 53 3.39 14.34 -4.90
CA SER A 53 3.44 13.66 -3.60
C SER A 53 2.08 13.58 -2.89
N GLN A 54 1.20 14.57 -3.09
CA GLN A 54 -0.15 14.54 -2.53
C GLN A 54 -0.96 13.48 -3.26
N LEU A 55 -0.92 13.48 -4.59
CA LEU A 55 -1.62 12.49 -5.39
C LEU A 55 -1.11 11.06 -5.15
N MET A 56 0.20 10.89 -4.92
CA MET A 56 0.76 9.59 -4.53
C MET A 56 0.19 9.10 -3.19
N ALA A 57 0.09 9.98 -2.20
CA ALA A 57 -0.48 9.65 -0.90
C ALA A 57 -1.97 9.30 -1.01
N GLU A 58 -2.74 10.05 -1.80
CA GLU A 58 -4.15 9.79 -2.05
C GLU A 58 -4.37 8.44 -2.75
N ILE A 59 -3.61 8.12 -3.79
CA ILE A 59 -3.70 6.80 -4.45
C ILE A 59 -3.37 5.68 -3.47
N ALA A 60 -2.34 5.83 -2.63
CA ALA A 60 -2.01 4.83 -1.63
C ALA A 60 -3.15 4.63 -0.62
N ASN A 61 -3.81 5.72 -0.23
CA ASN A 61 -4.98 5.70 0.64
C ASN A 61 -6.18 5.01 -0.02
N ASP A 62 -6.47 5.37 -1.28
CA ASP A 62 -7.54 4.76 -2.06
C ASP A 62 -7.36 3.25 -2.19
N VAL A 63 -6.14 2.79 -2.44
CA VAL A 63 -5.82 1.35 -2.51
C VAL A 63 -6.12 0.68 -1.18
N GLN A 64 -5.67 1.27 -0.06
CA GLN A 64 -5.87 0.69 1.27
C GLN A 64 -7.36 0.59 1.62
N GLU A 65 -8.14 1.64 1.38
CA GLU A 65 -9.59 1.69 1.64
C GLU A 65 -10.39 0.70 0.76
N ASN A 66 -9.95 0.47 -0.50
CA ASN A 66 -10.66 -0.42 -1.42
C ASN A 66 -10.28 -1.90 -1.28
N THR A 67 -9.09 -2.20 -0.74
CA THR A 67 -8.56 -3.58 -0.68
C THR A 67 -8.48 -4.14 0.74
N GLY A 68 -8.40 -3.26 1.75
CA GLY A 68 -8.17 -3.67 3.13
C GLY A 68 -6.74 -4.16 3.40
N PHE A 69 -5.78 -3.88 2.50
CA PHE A 69 -4.37 -4.19 2.78
C PHE A 69 -3.92 -3.56 4.09
N GLU A 70 -3.03 -4.26 4.79
CA GLU A 70 -2.61 -3.90 6.14
C GLU A 70 -1.48 -2.86 6.16
N ASN A 71 -1.05 -2.40 4.98
CA ASN A 71 -0.04 -1.36 4.77
C ASN A 71 -0.45 -0.40 3.65
N PHE A 72 0.20 0.76 3.63
CA PHE A 72 0.27 1.61 2.44
C PHE A 72 1.50 1.21 1.62
N GLY A 73 1.33 0.94 0.33
CA GLY A 73 2.39 0.54 -0.58
C GLY A 73 2.74 1.66 -1.56
N ILE A 74 3.96 2.20 -1.46
CA ILE A 74 4.49 3.28 -2.31
C ILE A 74 5.99 3.04 -2.61
N PRO A 75 6.55 3.58 -3.72
CA PRO A 75 5.86 4.22 -4.85
C PRO A 75 5.15 3.20 -5.75
N PHE A 76 4.69 3.60 -6.93
CA PHE A 76 3.98 2.71 -7.88
C PHE A 76 4.86 2.23 -9.06
N CYS A 77 6.18 2.38 -8.95
CA CYS A 77 7.15 1.94 -9.95
C CYS A 77 8.50 1.59 -9.28
N MET A 78 9.46 1.09 -10.06
CA MET A 78 10.82 0.75 -9.60
C MET A 78 11.90 1.63 -10.23
N THR A 79 11.53 2.83 -10.70
CA THR A 79 12.43 3.67 -11.53
C THR A 79 12.81 5.00 -10.90
N VAL A 80 12.35 5.30 -9.68
CA VAL A 80 12.57 6.60 -9.02
C VAL A 80 14.06 6.92 -8.86
N GLU A 81 14.88 5.92 -8.51
CA GLU A 81 16.33 6.09 -8.31
C GLU A 81 17.17 5.85 -9.57
N ALA A 82 16.55 5.41 -10.68
CA ALA A 82 17.26 5.08 -11.91
C ALA A 82 17.53 6.29 -12.81
N ALA A 83 17.02 7.47 -12.43
CA ALA A 83 17.14 8.73 -13.17
C ALA A 83 18.41 9.51 -12.79
#